data_AF-A0A8E0NCQ1-F1
#
_entry.id   AF-A0A8E0NCQ1-F1
#
_cell.length_a   1.000
_cell.length_b   1.000
_cell.length_c   1.000
_cell.angle_alpha   90.00
_cell.angle_beta   90.00
_cell.angle_gamma   90.00
#
_symmetry.space_group_name_H-M   'P 1'
#
loop_
_entity.id
_entity.type
_entity.pdbx_description
1 polymer ?
#
loop_
_entity_poly.entity_id
_entity_poly.type
_entity_poly.pdbx_seq_one_letter_code
_entity_poly.pdbx_strand_id
1 'polypeptide(L)'
;MKGGDGVDTFLYLAATDSTVDSPDRILDLRFNEFIDLSAIDANSTINGDQAFALVDEFTGAAGQMTLSYAADTTTTTVLMDINGDGVADMRILLSGNHEDHTAWMF
;
A
#
# COMPACT_ATOMS: atom_id res chain seq x y z
N MET A 1 7.01 -10.69 -4.71
CA MET A 1 8.08 -10.05 -5.48
C MET A 1 9.32 -9.81 -4.63
N LYS A 2 10.45 -9.67 -5.31
CA LYS A 2 11.76 -9.30 -4.74
C LYS A 2 12.38 -8.19 -5.60
N GLY A 3 13.02 -7.22 -4.96
CA GLY A 3 13.82 -6.20 -5.65
C GLY A 3 15.22 -6.72 -5.97
N GLY A 4 15.85 -7.40 -5.01
CA GLY A 4 17.20 -7.93 -5.14
C GLY A 4 18.27 -6.92 -4.72
N ASP A 5 19.35 -6.81 -5.51
CA ASP A 5 20.45 -5.89 -5.21
C ASP A 5 20.17 -4.52 -5.80
N GLY A 6 20.31 -3.45 -5.00
CA GLY A 6 20.13 -2.09 -5.49
C GLY A 6 19.28 -1.25 -4.55
N VAL A 7 18.72 -0.17 -5.10
CA VAL A 7 17.61 0.57 -4.48
C VAL A 7 16.44 0.40 -5.42
N ASP A 8 15.47 -0.40 -5.00
CA ASP A 8 14.37 -0.84 -5.84
C ASP A 8 13.13 0.04 -5.68
N THR A 9 12.30 0.04 -6.72
CA THR A 9 10.96 0.63 -6.71
C THR A 9 9.94 -0.45 -7.04
N PHE A 10 9.02 -0.69 -6.12
CA PHE A 10 7.89 -1.59 -6.29
C PHE A 10 6.69 -0.79 -6.81
N LEU A 11 6.52 -0.80 -8.13
CA LEU A 11 5.51 -0.01 -8.84
C LEU A 11 4.18 -0.76 -8.94
N TYR A 12 3.10 -0.09 -8.59
CA TYR A 12 1.72 -0.52 -8.86
C TYR A 12 1.03 0.53 -9.73
N LEU A 13 0.46 0.08 -10.85
CA LEU A 13 -0.21 0.92 -11.84
C LEU A 13 -1.72 0.98 -11.63
N ALA A 14 -2.29 -0.01 -10.95
CA ALA A 14 -3.70 -0.08 -10.64
C ALA A 14 -3.94 -0.87 -9.35
N ALA A 15 -5.08 -0.61 -8.68
CA ALA A 15 -5.54 -1.40 -7.54
C ALA A 15 -5.65 -2.91 -7.86
N THR A 16 -5.93 -3.23 -9.12
CA THR A 16 -6.03 -4.61 -9.61
C THR A 16 -4.70 -5.35 -9.68
N ASP A 17 -3.55 -4.65 -9.60
CA ASP A 17 -2.24 -5.29 -9.56
C ASP A 17 -2.04 -6.06 -8.25
N SER A 18 -2.71 -5.66 -7.16
CA SER A 18 -2.60 -6.29 -5.84
C SER A 18 -3.94 -6.29 -5.10
N THR A 19 -4.90 -7.04 -5.65
CA THR A 19 -6.26 -7.16 -5.09
C THR A 19 -6.26 -7.73 -3.66
N VAL A 20 -7.35 -7.50 -2.92
CA VAL A 20 -7.53 -8.05 -1.57
C VAL A 20 -7.48 -9.58 -1.52
N ASP A 21 -8.07 -10.23 -2.54
CA ASP A 21 -8.16 -11.70 -2.63
C ASP A 21 -6.88 -12.35 -3.17
N SER A 22 -6.08 -11.61 -3.94
CA SER A 22 -4.81 -12.06 -4.47
C SER A 22 -3.75 -10.96 -4.30
N PRO A 23 -3.32 -10.70 -3.05
CA PRO A 23 -2.38 -9.63 -2.77
C PRO A 23 -0.96 -10.03 -3.16
N ASP A 24 -0.22 -9.09 -3.71
CA ASP A 24 1.21 -9.20 -3.85
C ASP A 24 1.91 -9.14 -2.50
N ARG A 25 3.04 -9.85 -2.42
CA ARG A 25 3.91 -9.85 -1.26
C ARG A 25 5.32 -9.40 -1.63
N ILE A 26 5.78 -8.29 -1.06
CA ILE A 26 7.18 -7.86 -1.15
C ILE A 26 7.98 -8.60 -0.08
N LEU A 27 9.04 -9.30 -0.50
CA LEU A 27 9.79 -10.22 0.36
C LEU A 27 11.05 -9.61 0.97
N ASP A 28 11.56 -8.52 0.42
CA ASP A 28 12.89 -7.97 0.72
C ASP A 28 12.93 -6.44 0.77
N LEU A 29 11.80 -5.79 1.05
CA LEU A 29 11.72 -4.32 1.17
C LEU A 29 12.75 -3.80 2.18
N ARG A 30 13.46 -2.75 1.81
CA ARG A 30 14.40 -2.01 2.66
C ARG A 30 13.93 -0.57 2.88
N PHE A 31 14.43 0.06 3.94
CA PHE A 31 14.02 1.41 4.37
C PHE A 31 14.23 2.52 3.31
N ASN A 32 15.12 2.31 2.34
CA ASN A 32 15.46 3.27 1.30
C ASN A 32 14.85 2.93 -0.07
N GLU A 33 14.01 1.91 -0.14
CA GLU A 33 13.32 1.46 -1.35
C GLU A 33 11.90 2.01 -1.41
N PHE A 34 11.39 2.19 -2.61
CA PHE A 34 10.13 2.89 -2.81
C PHE A 34 9.00 1.92 -3.09
N ILE A 35 7.84 2.18 -2.49
CA ILE A 35 6.56 1.67 -3.00
C ILE A 35 5.92 2.81 -3.77
N ASP A 36 5.74 2.61 -5.07
CA ASP A 36 5.20 3.63 -5.97
C ASP A 36 3.73 3.33 -6.29
N LEU A 37 2.87 4.23 -5.80
CA LEU A 37 1.43 4.22 -5.96
C LEU A 37 0.94 5.44 -6.75
N SER A 38 1.85 6.25 -7.31
CA SER A 38 1.54 7.52 -7.99
C SER A 38 0.73 7.38 -9.28
N ALA A 39 0.52 6.16 -9.75
CA ALA A 39 -0.36 5.86 -10.87
C ALA A 39 -1.82 5.56 -10.45
N ILE A 40 -2.08 5.46 -9.15
CA ILE A 40 -3.39 5.09 -8.59
C ILE A 40 -4.02 6.34 -7.99
N ASP A 41 -5.10 6.80 -8.61
CA ASP A 41 -5.96 7.83 -8.01
C ASP A 41 -6.60 7.27 -6.74
N ALA A 42 -6.17 7.78 -5.59
CA ALA A 42 -6.63 7.31 -4.30
C ALA A 42 -8.11 7.65 -4.04
N ASN A 43 -8.72 8.59 -4.77
CA ASN A 43 -10.11 8.97 -4.51
C ASN A 43 -10.95 9.06 -5.78
N SER A 44 -11.52 7.92 -6.14
CA SER A 44 -12.41 7.75 -7.30
C SER A 44 -13.70 8.59 -7.26
N THR A 45 -14.02 9.25 -6.15
CA THR A 45 -15.27 10.01 -5.97
C THR A 45 -15.19 11.47 -6.45
N ILE A 46 -13.98 11.97 -6.71
CA ILE A 46 -13.75 13.32 -7.22
C ILE A 46 -12.82 13.27 -8.45
N ASN A 47 -12.76 14.36 -9.21
CA ASN A 47 -11.89 14.42 -10.39
C ASN A 47 -10.46 14.76 -9.98
N GLY A 48 -9.49 14.09 -10.60
CA GLY A 48 -8.07 14.41 -10.48
C GLY A 48 -7.26 13.15 -10.24
N ASP A 49 -6.08 13.33 -9.67
CA ASP A 49 -5.25 12.25 -9.14
C ASP A 49 -4.94 12.58 -7.68
N GLN A 50 -5.53 11.82 -6.74
CA GLN A 50 -5.38 12.08 -5.32
C GLN A 50 -4.35 11.14 -4.71
N ALA A 51 -3.52 11.69 -3.83
CA ALA A 51 -2.60 10.93 -3.02
C ALA A 51 -3.34 10.18 -1.89
N PHE A 52 -2.83 9.01 -1.53
CA PHE A 52 -3.29 8.30 -0.33
C PHE A 52 -2.91 9.07 0.95
N ALA A 53 -3.80 9.02 1.94
CA ALA A 53 -3.57 9.51 3.29
C ALA A 53 -3.39 8.33 4.24
N LEU A 54 -2.24 8.25 4.91
CA LEU A 54 -2.00 7.26 5.95
C LEU A 54 -2.85 7.59 7.18
N VAL A 55 -3.63 6.61 7.63
CA VAL A 55 -4.50 6.68 8.81
C VAL A 55 -4.33 5.42 9.67
N ASP A 56 -4.64 5.54 10.96
CA ASP A 56 -4.57 4.40 11.89
C ASP A 56 -5.66 3.36 11.60
N GLU A 57 -6.85 3.82 11.17
CA GLU A 57 -8.00 2.99 10.79
C GLU A 57 -8.82 3.67 9.69
N PHE A 58 -9.53 2.88 8.88
CA PHE A 58 -10.46 3.42 7.90
C PHE A 58 -11.64 4.11 8.58
N THR A 59 -11.96 5.32 8.12
CA THR A 59 -13.10 6.11 8.59
C THR A 59 -14.27 6.08 7.61
N GLY A 60 -14.15 5.35 6.49
CA GLY A 60 -15.08 5.41 5.36
C GLY A 60 -14.90 6.68 4.52
N ALA A 61 -13.66 7.18 4.42
CA ALA A 61 -13.32 8.25 3.51
C ALA A 61 -12.40 7.70 2.42
N ALA A 62 -12.72 8.01 1.17
CA ALA A 62 -11.91 7.61 0.02
C ALA A 62 -10.49 8.18 0.11
N GLY A 63 -9.52 7.41 -0.36
CA GLY A 63 -8.11 7.76 -0.38
C GLY A 63 -7.36 7.46 0.92
N GLN A 64 -7.91 6.58 1.76
CA GLN A 64 -7.25 6.18 2.99
C GLN A 64 -6.35 4.97 2.79
N MET A 65 -5.20 4.98 3.46
CA MET A 65 -4.27 3.86 3.53
C MET A 65 -3.99 3.53 5.00
N THR A 66 -3.92 2.25 5.35
CA THR A 66 -3.53 1.78 6.69
C THR A 66 -2.28 0.92 6.62
N LEU A 67 -1.49 0.91 7.68
CA LEU A 67 -0.27 0.13 7.82
C LEU A 67 -0.27 -0.57 9.19
N SER A 68 -0.18 -1.90 9.21
CA SER A 68 -0.23 -2.66 10.48
C SER A 68 0.67 -3.89 10.46
N TYR A 69 1.49 -4.07 11.51
CA TYR A 69 2.35 -5.24 11.66
C TYR A 69 1.73 -6.35 12.53
N ALA A 70 1.82 -7.58 12.03
CA ALA A 70 1.45 -8.79 12.74
C ALA A 70 2.72 -9.63 13.04
N ALA A 71 3.08 -9.72 14.32
CA ALA A 71 4.31 -10.39 14.76
C ALA A 71 4.27 -11.93 14.60
N ASP A 72 3.09 -12.53 14.66
CA ASP A 72 2.87 -13.98 14.51
C ASP A 72 3.22 -14.48 13.10
N THR A 73 2.93 -13.65 12.09
CA THR A 73 3.21 -13.91 10.68
C THR A 73 4.42 -13.14 10.17
N THR A 74 5.02 -12.28 11.00
CA THR A 74 6.12 -11.37 10.65
C THR A 74 5.79 -10.62 9.35
N THR A 75 4.58 -10.06 9.28
CA THR A 75 4.06 -9.42 8.07
C THR A 75 3.47 -8.06 8.42
N THR A 76 3.89 -7.02 7.71
CA THR A 76 3.18 -5.74 7.68
C THR A 76 2.17 -5.75 6.55
N THR A 77 0.93 -5.41 6.84
CA THR A 77 -0.16 -5.33 5.87
C THR A 77 -0.44 -3.87 5.54
N VAL A 78 -0.47 -3.56 4.26
CA VAL A 78 -0.92 -2.27 3.71
C VAL A 78 -2.30 -2.49 3.11
N LEU A 79 -3.28 -1.68 3.50
CA LEU A 79 -4.62 -1.67 2.91
C LEU A 79 -4.93 -0.29 2.39
N MET A 80 -5.68 -0.21 1.29
CA MET A 80 -6.08 1.05 0.66
C MET A 80 -7.59 1.02 0.38
N ASP A 81 -8.31 2.06 0.80
CA ASP A 81 -9.72 2.33 0.50
C ASP A 81 -9.79 3.48 -0.52
N ILE A 82 -10.17 3.18 -1.75
CA ILE A 82 -10.19 4.09 -2.90
C ILE A 82 -11.59 4.67 -3.15
N ASN A 83 -12.62 3.91 -2.77
CA ASN A 83 -14.01 4.25 -3.07
C ASN A 83 -14.74 4.92 -1.88
N GLY A 84 -14.17 4.82 -0.67
CA GLY A 84 -14.65 5.46 0.55
C GLY A 84 -15.73 4.67 1.29
N ASP A 85 -15.82 3.36 1.12
CA ASP A 85 -16.78 2.51 1.83
C ASP A 85 -16.22 1.94 3.16
N GLY A 86 -14.96 2.23 3.48
CA GLY A 86 -14.27 1.69 4.65
C GLY A 86 -13.84 0.23 4.48
N VAL A 87 -13.89 -0.30 3.26
CA VAL A 87 -13.42 -1.62 2.87
C VAL A 87 -12.18 -1.45 2.00
N ALA A 88 -11.19 -2.32 2.18
CA ALA A 88 -10.00 -2.27 1.34
C ALA A 88 -10.36 -2.62 -0.12
N ASP A 89 -9.92 -1.81 -1.06
CA ASP A 89 -9.95 -2.07 -2.51
C ASP A 89 -8.66 -2.74 -2.99
N MET A 90 -7.54 -2.48 -2.30
CA MET A 90 -6.21 -3.02 -2.61
C MET A 90 -5.47 -3.44 -1.32
N ARG A 91 -4.61 -4.46 -1.41
CA ARG A 91 -3.80 -4.96 -0.30
C ARG A 91 -2.39 -5.30 -0.76
N ILE A 92 -1.38 -4.82 -0.03
CA ILE A 92 0.03 -5.23 -0.22
C ILE A 92 0.54 -5.87 1.07
N LEU A 93 1.28 -6.98 0.95
CA LEU A 93 1.92 -7.63 2.08
C LEU A 93 3.43 -7.37 2.06
N LEU A 94 3.98 -6.95 3.19
CA LEU A 94 5.42 -6.72 3.36
C LEU A 94 5.96 -7.74 4.35
N SER A 95 7.02 -8.45 3.96
CA SER A 95 7.69 -9.40 4.86
C SER A 95 8.58 -8.64 5.84
N GLY A 96 8.37 -8.82 7.14
CA GLY A 96 9.04 -8.06 8.20
C GLY A 96 8.15 -6.99 8.82
N ASN A 97 8.72 -6.25 9.79
CA ASN A 97 8.11 -5.06 10.36
C ASN A 97 8.53 -3.84 9.54
N HIS A 98 7.54 -3.15 8.97
CA HIS A 98 7.68 -1.95 8.15
C HIS A 98 6.75 -0.82 8.61
N GLU A 99 6.32 -0.79 9.87
CA GLU A 99 5.42 0.26 10.40
C GLU A 99 6.02 1.67 10.36
N ASP A 100 7.35 1.78 10.26
CA ASP A 100 8.10 3.03 10.13
C ASP A 100 8.51 3.33 8.68
N HIS A 101 7.98 2.60 7.68
CA HIS A 101 8.29 2.83 6.28
C HIS A 101 7.80 4.21 5.82
N THR A 102 8.70 4.99 5.23
CA THR A 102 8.43 6.37 4.81
C THR A 102 8.64 6.62 3.32
N ALA A 103 9.25 5.68 2.59
CA ALA A 103 9.54 5.81 1.17
C ALA A 103 8.32 5.38 0.32
N TRP A 104 7.30 6.24 0.33
CA TRP A 104 6.10 6.16 -0.50
C TRP A 104 6.17 7.17 -1.64
N MET A 105 5.64 6.82 -2.81
CA MET A 105 5.37 7.77 -3.88
C MET A 105 3.86 7.76 -4.14
N PHE A 106 3.25 8.95 -4.04
CA PHE A 106 1.84 9.23 -4.29
C PHE A 106 1.71 10.31 -5.35
#